data_AF-A0A1I8G5M4-F1
#
_entry.id   AF-A0A1I8G5M4-F1
#
_cell.length_a   1.000
_cell.length_b   1.000
_cell.length_c   1.000
_cell.angle_alpha   90.00
_cell.angle_beta   90.00
_cell.angle_gamma   90.00
#
_symmetry.space_group_name_H-M   'P 1'
#
loop_
_entity.id
_entity.type
_entity.pdbx_description
1 polymer ?
#
loop_
_entity_poly.entity_id
_entity_poly.type
_entity_poly.pdbx_seq_one_letter_code
_entity_poly.pdbx_strand_id
1 'polypeptide(L)'
;MKMEILGFPAANYCPELPIESYTKSMSGQSLLINFSRAAYLTEITLANFDSQVDKFFVNYRDSRGVNVSRLKIPWHETDHVFDSPSPTAKFNLPVLIAPIELWLQFNSTATVSKDDLTSIRGCQL
;
A
#
# COMPACT_ATOMS: atom_id res chain seq x y z
N MET A 1 -14.70 1.01 32.24
CA MET A 1 -14.00 1.97 31.35
C MET A 1 -13.80 1.25 30.02
N LYS A 2 -14.64 1.56 29.01
CA LYS A 2 -14.54 0.96 27.67
C LYS A 2 -13.43 1.70 26.93
N MET A 3 -12.39 1.00 26.49
CA MET A 3 -11.48 1.52 25.48
C MET A 3 -12.28 1.64 24.19
N GLU A 4 -12.58 2.87 23.79
CA GLU A 4 -12.94 3.14 22.41
C GLU A 4 -11.67 2.96 21.59
N ILE A 5 -11.63 1.92 20.76
CA ILE A 5 -10.69 1.87 19.65
C ILE A 5 -11.11 3.03 18.75
N LEU A 6 -10.56 4.21 19.00
CA LEU A 6 -10.73 5.37 18.14
C LEU A 6 -10.06 5.01 16.82
N GLY A 7 -10.87 4.53 15.87
CA GLY A 7 -10.52 4.52 14.47
C GLY A 7 -10.10 5.93 14.10
N PHE A 8 -8.80 6.17 14.04
CA PHE A 8 -8.23 7.47 13.76
C PHE A 8 -6.89 7.33 13.03
N PRO A 9 -6.66 8.11 11.96
CA PRO A 9 -7.64 8.93 11.24
C PRO A 9 -8.53 8.07 10.34
N ALA A 10 -9.79 8.47 10.14
CA ALA A 10 -10.57 7.95 9.01
C ALA A 10 -9.78 8.21 7.71
N ALA A 11 -9.71 7.22 6.81
CA ALA A 11 -8.97 7.29 5.54
C ALA A 11 -9.25 8.57 4.72
N ASN A 12 -10.38 9.21 4.99
CA ASN A 12 -10.90 10.41 4.36
C ASN A 12 -10.14 11.71 4.72
N TYR A 13 -9.34 11.73 5.80
CA TYR A 13 -8.68 12.96 6.29
C TYR A 13 -7.22 13.11 5.88
N CYS A 14 -6.56 12.05 5.39
CA CYS A 14 -5.17 12.15 4.95
C CYS A 14 -5.08 12.68 3.51
N PRO A 15 -4.20 13.67 3.24
CA PRO A 15 -3.99 14.18 1.91
C PRO A 15 -3.25 13.16 1.03
N GLU A 16 -3.20 13.45 -0.26
CA GLU A 16 -2.25 12.80 -1.15
C GLU A 16 -0.82 13.18 -0.74
N LEU A 17 0.04 12.19 -0.66
CA LEU A 17 1.44 12.39 -0.35
C LEU A 17 2.13 13.06 -1.54
N PRO A 18 2.97 14.10 -1.34
CA PRO A 18 3.70 14.74 -2.42
C PRO A 18 4.58 13.74 -3.18
N ILE A 19 4.77 13.93 -4.48
CA ILE A 19 5.56 13.02 -5.32
C ILE A 19 7.02 12.95 -4.81
N GLU A 20 7.58 14.04 -4.26
CA GLU A 20 8.92 14.02 -3.64
C GLU A 20 9.02 13.19 -2.35
N SER A 21 7.88 12.76 -1.78
CA SER A 21 7.87 11.98 -0.53
C SER A 21 8.10 10.48 -0.75
N TYR A 22 8.12 10.01 -2.00
CA TYR A 22 8.41 8.62 -2.31
C TYR A 22 9.03 8.43 -3.70
N THR A 23 9.73 7.32 -3.89
CA THR A 23 10.25 6.89 -5.20
C THR A 23 9.65 5.54 -5.58
N LYS A 24 9.54 5.30 -6.89
CA LYS A 24 8.88 4.11 -7.46
C LYS A 24 9.83 3.37 -8.40
N SER A 25 9.95 2.06 -8.26
CA SER A 25 10.75 1.22 -9.15
C SER A 25 10.12 -0.17 -9.33
N MET A 26 10.51 -0.87 -10.39
CA MET A 26 10.09 -2.25 -10.62
C MET A 26 11.20 -3.22 -10.21
N SER A 27 10.82 -4.34 -9.59
CA SER A 27 11.69 -5.49 -9.35
C SER A 27 10.91 -6.77 -9.66
N GLY A 28 11.13 -7.34 -10.84
CA GLY A 28 10.30 -8.41 -11.39
C GLY A 28 8.84 -7.98 -11.43
N GLN A 29 7.96 -8.78 -10.83
CA GLN A 29 6.51 -8.51 -10.73
C GLN A 29 6.12 -7.77 -9.44
N SER A 30 7.03 -6.97 -8.91
CA SER A 30 6.78 -6.14 -7.74
C SER A 30 7.03 -4.67 -8.05
N LEU A 31 6.05 -3.84 -7.69
CA LEU A 31 6.22 -2.40 -7.65
C LEU A 31 6.75 -2.01 -6.27
N LEU A 32 7.99 -1.53 -6.23
CA LEU A 32 8.65 -1.05 -5.03
C LEU A 32 8.38 0.45 -4.84
N ILE A 33 8.06 0.83 -3.61
CA ILE A 33 7.77 2.19 -3.19
C ILE A 33 8.66 2.48 -1.98
N ASN A 34 9.58 3.42 -2.12
CA ASN A 34 10.49 3.84 -1.05
C ASN A 34 10.11 5.23 -0.56
N PHE A 35 9.81 5.38 0.73
CA PHE A 35 9.36 6.63 1.32
C PHE A 35 10.54 7.42 1.88
N SER A 36 10.57 8.74 1.66
CA SER A 36 11.62 9.62 2.19
C SER A 36 11.38 9.99 3.66
N ARG A 37 10.14 9.82 4.15
CA ARG A 37 9.73 10.07 5.53
C ARG A 37 8.68 9.04 5.96
N ALA A 38 8.60 8.80 7.27
CA ALA A 38 7.54 7.98 7.84
C ALA A 38 6.17 8.64 7.60
N ALA A 39 5.19 7.84 7.18
CA ALA A 39 3.81 8.27 7.03
C ALA A 39 2.85 7.15 7.43
N TYR A 40 1.67 7.52 7.89
CA TYR A 40 0.54 6.60 8.03
C TYR A 40 -0.15 6.46 6.68
N LEU A 41 -0.04 5.30 6.04
CA LEU A 41 -0.66 5.07 4.73
C LEU A 41 -2.13 4.65 4.90
N THR A 42 -2.98 5.17 4.02
CA THR A 42 -4.44 4.98 4.09
C THR A 42 -5.04 4.49 2.78
N GLU A 43 -4.54 4.96 1.64
CA GLU A 43 -5.05 4.57 0.32
C GLU A 43 -3.89 4.50 -0.68
N ILE A 44 -3.95 3.54 -1.58
CA ILE A 44 -3.14 3.50 -2.81
C ILE A 44 -4.10 3.50 -3.99
N THR A 45 -3.86 4.38 -4.97
CA THR A 45 -4.60 4.37 -6.23
C THR A 45 -3.72 3.81 -7.33
N LEU A 46 -4.22 2.78 -7.99
CA LEU A 46 -3.56 2.14 -9.13
C LEU A 46 -4.44 2.30 -10.38
N ALA A 47 -3.82 2.54 -11.52
CA ALA A 47 -4.48 2.76 -12.80
C ALA A 47 -3.73 2.09 -13.96
N ASN A 48 -4.43 1.90 -15.07
CA ASN A 48 -3.89 1.31 -16.31
C ASN A 48 -3.40 -0.13 -16.18
N PHE A 49 -3.96 -0.89 -15.23
CA PHE A 49 -3.67 -2.31 -15.17
C PHE A 49 -4.24 -3.06 -16.36
N ASP A 50 -3.45 -3.99 -16.88
CA ASP A 50 -3.98 -5.04 -17.74
C ASP A 50 -4.98 -5.88 -16.95
N SER A 51 -6.01 -6.36 -17.66
CA SER A 51 -7.03 -7.31 -17.23
C SER A 51 -6.51 -8.56 -16.52
N GLN A 52 -5.20 -8.83 -16.57
CA GLN A 52 -4.55 -9.94 -15.87
C GLN A 52 -4.18 -9.64 -14.41
N VAL A 53 -4.29 -8.39 -13.95
CA VAL A 53 -4.13 -8.04 -12.53
C VAL A 53 -5.43 -8.35 -11.80
N ASP A 54 -5.61 -9.60 -11.39
CA ASP A 54 -6.79 -10.02 -10.61
C ASP A 54 -6.63 -9.65 -9.12
N LYS A 55 -5.41 -9.75 -8.60
CA LYS A 55 -5.08 -9.54 -7.18
C LYS A 55 -3.63 -9.18 -6.95
N PHE A 56 -3.36 -8.52 -5.84
CA PHE A 56 -1.99 -8.29 -5.36
C PHE A 56 -1.89 -8.39 -3.84
N PHE A 57 -0.66 -8.57 -3.38
CA PHE A 57 -0.30 -8.56 -1.96
C PHE A 57 0.53 -7.33 -1.65
N VAL A 58 0.32 -6.74 -0.48
CA VAL A 58 1.18 -5.67 0.04
C VAL A 58 2.19 -6.29 0.99
N ASN A 59 3.45 -5.95 0.84
CA ASN A 59 4.50 -6.24 1.81
C ASN A 59 5.18 -4.92 2.18
N TYR A 60 5.82 -4.85 3.34
CA TYR A 60 6.42 -3.61 3.79
C TYR A 60 7.59 -3.81 4.75
N ARG A 61 8.49 -2.84 4.80
CA ARG A 61 9.51 -2.72 5.84
C ARG A 61 9.09 -1.63 6.81
N ASP A 62 9.05 -1.96 8.09
CA ASP A 62 8.73 -0.98 9.12
C ASP A 62 9.90 -0.01 9.38
N SER A 63 9.65 1.06 10.14
CA SER A 63 10.65 2.06 10.50
C SER A 63 11.82 1.54 11.34
N ARG A 64 11.73 0.32 11.87
CA ARG A 64 12.82 -0.35 12.60
C ARG A 64 13.69 -1.21 11.69
N GLY A 65 13.41 -1.20 10.38
CA GLY A 65 14.13 -2.01 9.39
C GLY A 65 13.79 -3.50 9.46
N VAL A 66 12.78 -3.88 10.25
CA VAL A 66 12.32 -5.27 10.30
C VAL A 66 11.51 -5.51 9.02
N ASN A 67 11.89 -6.54 8.27
CA ASN A 67 11.07 -7.02 7.16
C ASN A 67 9.77 -7.55 7.76
N VAL A 68 8.73 -6.73 7.73
CA VAL A 68 7.44 -7.18 8.21
C VAL A 68 6.79 -7.92 7.06
N SER A 69 6.46 -9.17 7.37
CA SER A 69 5.72 -10.07 6.52
C SER A 69 4.55 -9.36 5.85
N ARG A 70 4.20 -9.85 4.66
CA ARG A 70 2.99 -9.54 3.92
C ARG A 70 1.86 -9.05 4.82
N LEU A 71 1.27 -7.91 4.45
CA LEU A 71 0.22 -7.24 5.19
C LEU A 71 -0.84 -8.26 5.62
N LYS A 72 -1.07 -8.37 6.93
CA LYS A 72 -2.01 -9.33 7.49
C LYS A 72 -3.33 -8.66 7.85
N ILE A 73 -4.42 -9.40 7.75
CA ILE A 73 -5.70 -9.02 8.34
C ILE A 73 -5.52 -9.05 9.85
N PRO A 74 -5.87 -7.95 10.58
CA PRO A 74 -5.87 -7.98 12.04
C PRO A 74 -6.64 -9.20 12.56
N TRP A 75 -6.19 -9.77 13.68
CA TRP A 75 -6.84 -10.88 14.41
C TRP A 75 -6.73 -12.29 13.82
N HIS A 76 -6.57 -12.43 12.50
CA HIS A 76 -6.57 -13.74 11.84
C HIS A 76 -5.20 -14.21 11.36
N GLU A 77 -4.18 -13.34 11.41
CA GLU A 77 -2.83 -13.57 10.90
C GLU A 77 -2.75 -14.04 9.43
N THR A 78 -3.85 -13.96 8.70
CA THR A 78 -3.97 -14.29 7.28
C THR A 78 -3.50 -13.12 6.44
N ASP A 79 -2.87 -13.43 5.31
CA ASP A 79 -2.49 -12.44 4.32
C ASP A 79 -3.70 -11.65 3.82
N HIS A 80 -3.59 -10.33 3.79
CA HIS A 80 -4.57 -9.47 3.16
C HIS A 80 -4.33 -9.43 1.66
N VAL A 81 -5.35 -9.79 0.90
CA VAL A 81 -5.34 -9.83 -0.56
C VAL A 81 -6.23 -8.71 -1.08
N PHE A 82 -5.68 -7.88 -1.96
CA PHE A 82 -6.44 -6.84 -2.63
C PHE A 82 -6.92 -7.36 -3.97
N ASP A 83 -8.24 -7.51 -4.13
CA ASP A 83 -8.87 -7.83 -5.41
C ASP A 83 -8.88 -6.57 -6.28
N SER A 84 -8.45 -6.68 -7.54
CA SER A 84 -8.36 -5.57 -8.48
C SER A 84 -9.43 -5.73 -9.58
N PRO A 85 -10.70 -5.42 -9.30
CA PRO A 85 -11.82 -5.68 -10.21
C PRO A 85 -11.86 -4.75 -11.43
N SER A 86 -10.97 -3.77 -11.50
CA SER A 86 -10.99 -2.70 -12.51
C SER A 86 -9.56 -2.27 -12.87
N PRO A 87 -9.32 -1.87 -14.13
CA PRO A 87 -8.04 -1.28 -14.58
C PRO A 87 -7.61 -0.04 -13.78
N THR A 88 -8.59 0.64 -13.17
CA THR A 88 -8.38 1.75 -12.25
C THR A 88 -9.16 1.49 -10.97
N ALA A 89 -8.47 1.44 -9.83
CA ALA A 89 -9.07 1.14 -8.55
C ALA A 89 -8.33 1.82 -7.39
N LYS A 90 -9.09 2.11 -6.34
CA LYS A 90 -8.60 2.64 -5.07
C LYS A 90 -8.59 1.53 -4.03
N PHE A 91 -7.45 1.35 -3.39
CA PHE A 91 -7.23 0.31 -2.41
C PHE A 91 -7.03 0.94 -1.04
N ASN A 92 -8.04 0.80 -0.19
CA ASN A 92 -7.96 1.23 1.20
C ASN A 92 -7.03 0.28 1.94
N LEU A 93 -5.92 0.81 2.45
CA LEU A 93 -5.00 0.05 3.27
C LEU A 93 -5.55 -0.01 4.70
N PRO A 94 -5.56 -1.19 5.36
CA PRO A 94 -5.64 -1.21 6.82
C PRO A 94 -4.45 -0.43 7.38
N VAL A 95 -4.63 0.21 8.54
CA VAL A 95 -3.67 1.18 9.10
C VAL A 95 -2.25 0.62 9.07
N LEU A 96 -1.46 1.12 8.12
CA LEU A 96 -0.06 0.77 7.93
C LEU A 96 0.79 1.89 8.53
N ILE A 97 1.34 1.61 9.71
CA ILE A 97 2.12 2.57 10.48
C ILE A 97 3.53 2.65 9.92
N ALA A 98 3.88 3.82 9.37
CA ALA A 98 5.25 4.25 9.12
C ALA A 98 6.14 3.25 8.33
N PRO A 99 5.69 2.71 7.18
CA PRO A 99 6.58 1.92 6.34
C PRO A 99 7.64 2.84 5.72
N ILE A 100 8.89 2.39 5.70
CA ILE A 100 9.98 3.05 4.96
C ILE A 100 10.07 2.54 3.53
N GLU A 101 9.58 1.33 3.30
CA GLU A 101 9.53 0.68 1.99
C GLU A 101 8.25 -0.17 1.93
N LEU A 102 7.57 -0.16 0.79
CA LEU A 102 6.39 -0.95 0.49
C LEU A 102 6.57 -1.62 -0.87
N TRP A 103 6.15 -2.87 -1.01
CA TRP A 103 6.16 -3.57 -2.28
C TRP A 103 4.83 -4.24 -2.57
N LEU A 104 4.22 -3.83 -3.68
CA LEU A 104 3.02 -4.45 -4.24
C LEU A 104 3.46 -5.62 -5.10
N GLN A 105 3.14 -6.84 -4.66
CA GLN A 105 3.50 -8.07 -5.34
C GLN A 105 2.31 -8.56 -6.17
N PHE A 106 2.48 -8.58 -7.48
CA PHE A 106 1.48 -9.02 -8.45
C PHE A 106 1.68 -10.48 -8.85
N ASN A 107 0.69 -11.04 -9.54
CA ASN A 107 0.83 -12.38 -10.15
C ASN A 107 1.88 -12.36 -11.27
N SER A 108 2.39 -13.54 -11.65
CA SER A 108 3.51 -13.63 -12.60
C SER A 108 3.14 -13.24 -14.04
N THR A 109 1.86 -13.17 -14.37
CA THR A 109 1.35 -12.95 -15.74
C THR A 109 0.90 -11.50 -15.97
N ALA A 110 0.68 -10.72 -14.92
CA ALA A 110 0.34 -9.31 -15.04
C ALA A 110 1.43 -8.48 -15.73
N THR A 111 1.02 -7.53 -16.55
CA THR A 111 1.90 -6.45 -17.03
C THR A 111 1.70 -5.25 -16.12
N VAL A 112 2.74 -4.87 -15.35
CA VAL A 112 2.70 -3.75 -14.41
C VAL A 112 3.90 -2.83 -14.62
N SER A 113 3.67 -1.53 -14.53
CA SER A 113 4.66 -0.47 -14.55
C SER A 113 4.64 0.34 -13.25
N LYS A 114 5.76 1.02 -12.97
CA LYS A 114 5.84 2.00 -11.86
C LYS A 114 4.90 3.20 -12.03
N ASP A 115 4.48 3.45 -13.27
CA ASP A 115 3.60 4.56 -13.61
C ASP A 115 2.12 4.21 -13.36
N ASP A 116 1.81 2.93 -13.14
CA ASP A 116 0.47 2.46 -12.78
C ASP A 116 0.09 2.89 -11.36
N LEU A 117 1.07 3.16 -10.51
CA LEU A 117 0.85 3.83 -9.22
C LEU A 117 0.68 5.33 -9.41
N THR A 118 -0.57 5.75 -9.34
CA THR A 118 -0.99 7.13 -9.61
C THR A 118 -0.91 8.01 -8.37
N SER A 119 -1.34 7.52 -7.21
CA SER A 119 -1.28 8.29 -5.98
C SER A 119 -1.23 7.41 -4.72
N ILE A 120 -0.70 8.00 -3.65
CA ILE A 120 -0.71 7.42 -2.30
C ILE A 120 -1.28 8.48 -1.36
N ARG A 121 -2.24 8.10 -0.52
CA ARG A 121 -2.74 8.98 0.55
C ARG A 121 -2.23 8.54 1.90
N GLY A 122 -1.79 9.52 2.69
CA GLY A 122 -1.28 9.28 4.02
C GLY A 122 -1.00 10.55 4.81
N CYS A 123 -0.88 10.40 6.11
CA CYS A 123 -0.55 11.49 7.02
C CYS A 123 0.92 11.37 7.40
N GLN A 124 1.73 12.38 7.04
CA GLN A 124 3.15 12.42 7.40
C GLN A 124 3.31 12.57 8.91
N LEU A 125 4.36 11.93 9.43
CA LEU A 125 4.78 12.00 10.83
C LEU A 125 5.88 13.04 11.06
#